data_AF-A0A3S4AZS0-F1
#
_entry.id   AF-A0A3S4AZS0-F1
#
_cell.length_a   1.000
_cell.length_b   1.000
_cell.length_c   1.000
_cell.angle_alpha   90.00
_cell.angle_beta   90.00
_cell.angle_gamma   90.00
#
_symmetry.space_group_name_H-M   'P 1'
#
loop_
_entity.id
_entity.type
_entity.pdbx_description
1 polymer ?
#
loop_
_entity_poly.entity_id
_entity_poly.type
_entity_poly.pdbx_seq_one_letter_code
_entity_poly.pdbx_strand_id
1 'polypeptide(L)'
;MIRIGRKYSFGGRSRRGSLVISLLVALLLLGGATLTSWWTGEPLGRRPMPPPHADLRGAPARIAAEILYVVDGDTFDARLTVGPDRVVTARVRLRGVDTPELHGQCAAEEREAATARGVLRDLLADGGVILSSPGTDKYGRVLADVSTRRTASVAAALLAAGVARPYQGGRRLGWCDRG
;
A
#
# COMPACT_ATOMS: atom_id res chain seq x y z
N MET A 1 -66.98 34.89 -27.12
CA MET A 1 -65.83 35.45 -27.88
C MET A 1 -64.89 34.27 -28.16
N ILE A 2 -64.56 33.89 -29.40
CA ILE A 2 -63.63 34.55 -30.35
C ILE A 2 -62.20 34.55 -29.76
N ARG A 3 -61.12 34.01 -30.37
CA ARG A 3 -60.85 33.24 -31.62
C ARG A 3 -59.53 32.44 -31.39
N ILE A 4 -59.45 31.13 -31.72
CA ILE A 4 -58.80 30.53 -32.93
C ILE A 4 -57.32 30.89 -33.21
N GLY A 5 -56.47 29.84 -33.28
CA GLY A 5 -55.19 29.75 -34.04
C GLY A 5 -54.01 29.26 -33.19
N ARG A 6 -53.03 28.45 -33.62
CA ARG A 6 -52.62 27.75 -34.88
C ARG A 6 -51.53 26.70 -34.44
N LYS A 7 -51.16 25.58 -35.10
CA LYS A 7 -51.37 24.92 -36.42
C LYS A 7 -51.65 23.39 -36.21
N TYR A 8 -52.17 22.60 -37.18
CA TYR A 8 -51.49 21.69 -38.15
C TYR A 8 -50.19 20.99 -37.66
N SER A 9 -49.87 19.73 -38.01
CA SER A 9 -50.43 18.85 -39.08
C SER A 9 -50.18 17.34 -38.86
N PHE A 10 -50.67 16.54 -39.82
CA PHE A 10 -50.18 15.24 -40.32
C PHE A 10 -48.78 14.79 -39.83
N GLY A 11 -48.50 13.49 -39.64
CA GLY A 11 -49.27 12.30 -40.04
C GLY A 11 -48.31 11.19 -40.55
N GLY A 12 -48.84 10.04 -40.98
CA GLY A 12 -48.05 8.95 -41.61
C GLY A 12 -47.15 8.18 -40.61
N ARG A 13 -47.50 6.99 -40.10
CA ARG A 13 -47.92 5.73 -40.76
C ARG A 13 -46.81 5.13 -41.65
N SER A 14 -46.52 3.84 -41.39
CA SER A 14 -45.72 2.92 -42.22
C SER A 14 -44.19 3.10 -42.10
N ARG A 15 -43.34 2.08 -42.24
CA ARG A 15 -43.51 0.72 -42.82
C ARG A 15 -42.69 -0.33 -42.04
N ARG A 16 -43.19 -1.57 -42.07
CA ARG A 16 -42.46 -2.85 -42.31
C ARG A 16 -41.02 -2.97 -41.75
N GLY A 17 -40.83 -3.84 -40.76
CA GLY A 17 -39.48 -4.17 -40.25
C GLY A 17 -39.44 -5.32 -39.23
N SER A 18 -40.29 -6.34 -39.36
CA SER A 18 -40.18 -7.54 -38.52
C SER A 18 -38.90 -8.32 -38.84
N LEU A 19 -38.35 -8.99 -37.81
CA LEU A 19 -37.38 -10.11 -37.92
C LEU A 19 -35.91 -9.77 -38.29
N VAL A 20 -35.32 -8.73 -37.67
CA VAL A 20 -33.85 -8.65 -37.50
C VAL A 20 -33.43 -8.34 -36.05
N ILE A 21 -34.29 -7.71 -35.25
CA ILE A 21 -34.01 -7.25 -33.87
C ILE A 21 -34.27 -8.37 -32.84
N SER A 22 -33.75 -9.59 -33.07
CA SER A 22 -33.93 -10.71 -32.13
C SER A 22 -32.72 -11.65 -31.99
N LEU A 23 -31.59 -11.38 -32.66
CA LEU A 23 -30.36 -12.17 -32.50
C LEU A 23 -29.06 -11.35 -32.38
N LEU A 24 -29.14 -10.08 -31.99
CA LEU A 24 -27.97 -9.23 -31.68
C LEU A 24 -27.96 -8.68 -30.24
N VAL A 25 -28.83 -9.20 -29.36
CA VAL A 25 -28.78 -8.95 -27.90
C VAL A 25 -28.15 -10.13 -27.15
N ALA A 26 -28.13 -11.34 -27.73
CA ALA A 26 -27.56 -12.54 -27.13
C ALA A 26 -26.02 -12.67 -27.27
N LEU A 27 -25.38 -11.84 -28.09
CA LEU A 27 -23.93 -11.87 -28.36
C LEU A 27 -23.17 -10.65 -27.80
N LEU A 28 -23.81 -9.89 -26.90
CA LEU A 28 -23.17 -8.88 -26.04
C LEU A 28 -23.00 -9.36 -24.58
N LEU A 29 -23.18 -10.66 -24.32
CA LEU A 29 -22.90 -11.32 -23.05
C LEU A 29 -21.70 -12.30 -23.12
N LEU A 30 -20.92 -12.25 -24.21
CA LEU A 30 -19.71 -13.06 -24.43
C LEU A 30 -18.47 -12.23 -24.85
N GLY A 31 -18.58 -10.90 -24.82
CA GLY A 31 -17.55 -9.95 -25.29
C GLY A 31 -17.07 -8.98 -24.22
N GLY A 32 -16.95 -9.43 -22.96
CA GLY A 32 -16.71 -8.55 -21.81
C GLY A 32 -15.91 -9.15 -20.65
N ALA A 33 -15.26 -10.31 -20.85
CA ALA A 33 -14.25 -10.81 -19.93
C ALA A 33 -12.93 -10.07 -20.18
N THR A 34 -12.86 -8.82 -19.72
CA THR A 34 -11.60 -8.06 -19.66
C THR A 34 -10.56 -8.83 -18.86
N LEU A 35 -9.28 -8.62 -19.18
CA LEU A 35 -8.12 -9.21 -18.49
C LEU A 35 -7.96 -8.65 -17.07
N THR A 36 -8.90 -9.03 -16.20
CA THR A 36 -8.99 -8.74 -14.77
C THR A 36 -9.21 -10.10 -14.09
N SER A 37 -8.18 -10.78 -13.59
CA SER A 37 -7.22 -10.24 -12.64
C SER A 37 -5.85 -10.95 -12.70
N TRP A 38 -4.81 -10.23 -13.13
CA TRP A 38 -3.41 -10.56 -12.79
C TRP A 38 -3.08 -10.11 -11.35
N TRP A 39 -4.05 -10.26 -10.46
CA TRP A 39 -4.00 -9.88 -9.05
C TRP A 39 -4.94 -10.79 -8.26
N THR A 40 -4.71 -12.10 -8.36
CA THR A 40 -5.19 -13.07 -7.38
C THR A 40 -4.45 -12.81 -6.06
N GLY A 41 -4.92 -11.82 -5.32
CA GLY A 41 -4.47 -11.58 -3.96
C GLY A 41 -4.85 -12.78 -3.09
N GLU A 42 -3.85 -13.48 -2.56
CA GLU A 42 -4.02 -14.59 -1.62
C GLU A 42 -4.91 -14.16 -0.43
N PRO A 43 -6.08 -14.80 -0.23
CA PRO A 43 -7.00 -14.40 0.82
C PRO A 43 -6.57 -14.99 2.17
N LEU A 44 -5.98 -14.13 3.02
CA LEU A 44 -5.85 -14.27 4.48
C LEU A 44 -5.20 -15.56 5.02
N GLY A 45 -4.06 -15.44 5.73
CA GLY A 45 -3.78 -16.44 6.78
C GLY A 45 -2.36 -16.63 7.29
N ARG A 46 -1.31 -16.17 6.60
CA ARG A 46 0.06 -16.31 7.12
C ARG A 46 0.89 -15.07 6.83
N ARG A 47 1.42 -14.46 7.89
CA ARG A 47 2.51 -13.48 7.80
C ARG A 47 3.64 -14.14 6.99
N PRO A 48 4.18 -13.50 5.94
CA PRO A 48 5.31 -14.09 5.21
C PRO A 48 6.42 -14.42 6.21
N MET A 49 7.11 -15.55 6.00
CA MET A 49 8.24 -15.91 6.85
C MET A 49 9.20 -14.73 6.90
N PRO A 50 9.78 -14.39 8.07
CA PRO A 50 10.77 -13.33 8.14
C PRO A 50 11.83 -13.60 7.08
N PRO A 51 12.07 -12.69 6.14
CA PRO A 51 13.04 -12.93 5.09
C PRO A 51 14.43 -13.14 5.69
N PRO A 52 15.30 -13.91 5.03
CA PRO A 52 16.66 -14.12 5.48
C PRO A 52 17.41 -12.79 5.57
N HIS A 53 18.54 -12.80 6.29
CA HIS A 53 19.44 -11.65 6.35
C HIS A 53 19.86 -11.26 4.93
N ALA A 54 19.49 -10.04 4.52
CA ALA A 54 19.68 -9.58 3.16
C ALA A 54 21.16 -9.27 2.88
N ASP A 55 21.73 -9.92 1.87
CA ASP A 55 23.07 -9.60 1.40
C ASP A 55 23.07 -8.31 0.59
N LEU A 56 23.50 -7.22 1.22
CA LEU A 56 23.61 -5.90 0.60
C LEU A 56 25.02 -5.62 0.03
N ARG A 57 25.92 -6.61 -0.07
CA ARG A 57 27.29 -6.39 -0.59
C ARG A 57 27.24 -5.88 -2.03
N GLY A 58 27.80 -4.69 -2.27
CA GLY A 58 27.77 -4.02 -3.58
C GLY A 58 26.40 -3.43 -3.97
N ALA A 59 25.46 -3.31 -3.02
CA ALA A 59 24.22 -2.58 -3.25
C ALA A 59 24.49 -1.06 -3.44
N PRO A 60 23.68 -0.35 -4.25
CA PRO A 60 23.80 1.09 -4.40
C PRO A 60 23.47 1.84 -3.10
N ALA A 61 24.00 3.07 -2.94
CA ALA A 61 23.73 3.92 -1.77
C ALA A 61 22.26 4.34 -1.60
N ARG A 62 21.46 4.23 -2.68
CA ARG A 62 20.00 4.35 -2.68
C ARG A 62 19.41 3.09 -3.32
N ILE A 63 18.62 2.36 -2.56
CA ILE A 63 18.03 1.07 -2.94
C ILE A 63 16.53 1.28 -3.17
N ALA A 64 16.02 0.90 -4.35
CA ALA A 64 14.59 0.89 -4.61
C ALA A 64 13.94 -0.29 -3.88
N ALA A 65 12.80 -0.04 -3.24
CA ALA A 65 12.04 -1.04 -2.50
C ALA A 65 10.60 -1.18 -3.00
N GLU A 66 10.19 -2.43 -3.22
CA GLU A 66 8.80 -2.82 -3.42
C GLU A 66 8.26 -3.41 -2.11
N ILE A 67 7.24 -2.77 -1.54
CA ILE A 67 6.68 -3.14 -0.23
C ILE A 67 5.82 -4.40 -0.37
N LEU A 68 6.13 -5.42 0.43
CA LEU A 68 5.38 -6.68 0.46
C LEU A 68 4.41 -6.72 1.64
N TYR A 69 4.85 -6.27 2.83
CA TYR A 69 4.06 -6.36 4.04
C TYR A 69 4.53 -5.36 5.10
N VAL A 70 3.62 -4.60 5.71
CA VAL A 70 3.96 -3.72 6.85
C VAL A 70 3.77 -4.53 8.14
N VAL A 71 4.82 -4.67 8.94
CA VAL A 71 4.83 -5.52 10.13
C VAL A 71 4.18 -4.81 11.31
N ASP A 72 4.70 -3.64 11.66
CA ASP A 72 4.34 -2.82 12.81
C ASP A 72 4.47 -1.33 12.40
N GLY A 73 4.70 -0.40 13.34
CA GLY A 73 4.81 1.02 13.04
C GLY A 73 6.16 1.48 12.48
N ASP A 74 7.22 0.67 12.55
CA ASP A 74 8.57 1.05 12.14
C ASP A 74 9.30 -0.02 11.29
N THR A 75 8.69 -1.19 11.11
CA THR A 75 9.27 -2.33 10.40
C THR A 75 8.35 -2.84 9.29
N PHE A 76 8.93 -3.17 8.13
CA PHE A 76 8.22 -3.73 6.97
C PHE A 76 9.09 -4.74 6.22
N ASP A 77 8.46 -5.65 5.47
CA ASP A 77 9.11 -6.59 4.57
C ASP A 77 9.00 -6.07 3.12
N ALA A 78 10.11 -6.08 2.38
CA ALA A 78 10.20 -5.53 1.02
C ALA A 78 11.11 -6.36 0.10
N ARG A 79 10.86 -6.30 -1.21
CA ARG A 79 11.85 -6.67 -2.25
C ARG A 79 12.74 -5.46 -2.53
N LEU A 80 14.05 -5.66 -2.44
CA LEU A 80 15.08 -4.63 -2.58
C LEU A 80 15.90 -4.85 -3.85
N THR A 81 15.93 -3.88 -4.75
CA THR A 81 16.76 -3.92 -5.96
C THR A 81 18.19 -3.50 -5.61
N VAL A 82 19.07 -4.49 -5.40
CA VAL A 82 20.45 -4.33 -4.90
C VAL A 82 21.50 -4.50 -6.00
N GLY A 83 21.09 -4.55 -7.27
CA GLY A 83 21.93 -4.60 -8.45
C GLY A 83 21.06 -4.74 -9.71
N PRO A 84 21.62 -4.66 -10.93
CA PRO A 84 20.86 -4.70 -12.19
C PRO A 84 19.89 -5.89 -12.27
N ASP A 85 20.39 -7.10 -11.98
CA ASP A 85 19.64 -8.36 -12.02
C ASP A 85 19.54 -9.02 -10.64
N ARG A 86 19.74 -8.25 -9.56
CA ARG A 86 19.80 -8.77 -8.19
C ARG A 86 18.75 -8.11 -7.30
N VAL A 87 17.71 -8.88 -6.97
CA VAL A 87 16.68 -8.51 -6.01
C VAL A 87 16.77 -9.44 -4.81
N VAL A 88 16.71 -8.87 -3.60
CA VAL A 88 16.66 -9.63 -2.34
C VAL A 88 15.42 -9.25 -1.55
N THR A 89 14.76 -10.22 -0.91
CA THR A 89 13.70 -9.90 0.06
C THR A 89 14.35 -9.62 1.40
N ALA A 90 13.93 -8.55 2.06
CA ALA A 90 14.53 -8.07 3.31
C ALA A 90 13.46 -7.55 4.28
N ARG A 91 13.73 -7.69 5.58
CA ARG A 91 13.00 -6.97 6.62
C ARG A 91 13.72 -5.67 6.89
N VAL A 92 13.04 -4.57 6.71
CA VAL A 92 13.55 -3.21 6.85
C VAL A 92 13.00 -2.61 8.14
N ARG A 93 13.88 -2.02 8.95
CA ARG A 93 13.55 -1.17 10.09
C ARG A 93 13.89 0.28 9.77
N LEU A 94 12.99 1.20 10.10
CA LEU A 94 13.24 2.64 10.05
C LEU A 94 14.30 3.07 11.07
N ARG A 95 15.30 3.83 10.62
CA ARG A 95 16.28 4.48 11.48
C ARG A 95 15.65 5.64 12.26
N GLY A 96 16.14 5.88 13.47
CA GLY A 96 15.84 7.10 14.24
C GLY A 96 14.51 7.11 14.99
N VAL A 97 13.67 6.09 14.80
CA VAL A 97 12.34 5.99 15.42
C VAL A 97 12.12 4.66 16.15
N ASP A 98 11.19 4.72 17.09
CA ASP A 98 10.59 3.59 17.79
C ASP A 98 9.07 3.74 17.77
N THR A 99 8.37 2.64 17.51
CA THR A 99 6.90 2.57 17.57
C THR A 99 6.45 1.45 18.48
N PRO A 100 5.23 1.53 19.05
CA PRO A 100 4.67 0.45 19.85
C PRO A 100 4.54 -0.84 19.04
N GLU A 101 4.78 -1.97 19.70
CA GLU A 101 4.81 -3.30 19.07
C GLU A 101 3.39 -3.90 19.01
N LEU A 102 3.01 -4.57 17.92
CA LEU A 102 1.65 -5.13 17.75
C LEU A 102 1.24 -6.18 18.78
N HIS A 103 2.23 -6.80 19.45
CA HIS A 103 2.02 -7.79 20.52
C HIS A 103 2.58 -7.18 21.80
N GLY A 104 1.97 -6.05 22.20
CA GLY A 104 2.41 -5.23 23.32
C GLY A 104 2.17 -5.89 24.67
N GLN A 105 2.67 -5.26 25.74
CA GLN A 105 2.47 -5.74 27.12
C GLN A 105 1.07 -5.40 27.66
N CYS A 106 0.31 -4.56 26.95
CA CYS A 106 -1.03 -4.13 27.33
C CYS A 106 -1.86 -3.69 26.11
N ALA A 107 -3.19 -3.76 26.24
CA ALA A 107 -4.13 -3.36 25.19
C ALA A 107 -4.06 -1.87 24.78
N ALA A 108 -3.39 -1.01 25.56
CA ALA A 108 -3.12 0.38 25.15
C ALA A 108 -2.00 0.42 24.08
N GLU A 109 -0.89 -0.28 24.33
CA GLU A 109 0.22 -0.43 23.39
C GLU A 109 -0.26 -1.05 22.07
N GLU A 110 -1.07 -2.10 22.10
CA GLU A 110 -1.61 -2.75 20.89
C GLU A 110 -2.45 -1.79 20.02
N ARG A 111 -3.25 -0.91 20.63
CA ARG A 111 -4.04 0.11 19.91
C ARG A 111 -3.15 1.20 19.31
N GLU A 112 -2.14 1.66 20.04
CA GLU A 112 -1.16 2.60 19.51
C GLU A 112 -0.34 1.97 18.37
N ALA A 113 0.02 0.68 18.49
CA ALA A 113 0.76 -0.08 17.47
C ALA A 113 -0.06 -0.25 16.18
N ALA A 114 -1.34 -0.58 16.30
CA ALA A 114 -2.26 -0.63 15.16
C ALA A 114 -2.38 0.72 14.46
N THR A 115 -2.42 1.82 15.23
CA THR A 115 -2.45 3.19 14.70
C THR A 115 -1.16 3.54 13.98
N ALA A 116 0.01 3.31 14.60
CA ALA A 116 1.33 3.56 14.01
C ALA A 116 1.54 2.77 12.71
N ARG A 117 1.13 1.49 12.70
CA ARG A 117 1.17 0.61 11.52
C ARG A 117 0.27 1.12 10.39
N GLY A 118 -0.91 1.66 10.73
CA GLY A 118 -1.81 2.29 9.77
C GLY A 118 -1.13 3.47 9.07
N VAL A 119 -0.59 4.41 9.85
CA VAL A 119 0.15 5.57 9.32
C VAL A 119 1.35 5.15 8.47
N LEU A 120 2.18 4.19 8.93
CA LEU A 120 3.30 3.70 8.13
C LEU A 120 2.83 3.11 6.79
N ARG A 121 1.78 2.28 6.80
CA ARG A 121 1.24 1.66 5.60
C ARG A 121 0.72 2.70 4.60
N ASP A 122 0.03 3.73 5.08
CA ASP A 122 -0.54 4.77 4.23
C ASP A 122 0.56 5.70 3.66
N LEU A 123 1.64 5.97 4.41
CA LEU A 123 2.85 6.63 3.88
C LEU A 123 3.53 5.78 2.80
N LEU A 124 3.73 4.48 3.05
CA LEU A 124 4.37 3.57 2.09
C LEU A 124 3.54 3.33 0.82
N ALA A 125 2.22 3.49 0.89
CA ALA A 125 1.30 3.39 -0.26
C ALA A 125 1.54 4.48 -1.32
N ASP A 126 2.30 5.55 -1.02
CA ASP A 126 2.79 6.53 -2.00
C ASP A 126 3.58 5.90 -3.15
N GLY A 127 4.20 4.75 -2.88
CA GLY A 127 5.15 4.09 -3.77
C GLY A 127 6.42 4.91 -3.99
N GLY A 128 7.27 4.42 -4.89
CA GLY A 128 8.60 5.00 -5.11
C GLY A 128 9.44 4.98 -3.84
N VAL A 129 9.36 3.91 -3.05
CA VAL A 129 10.05 3.81 -1.76
C VAL A 129 11.54 3.62 -2.00
N ILE A 130 12.34 4.50 -1.42
CA ILE A 130 13.81 4.48 -1.50
C ILE A 130 14.37 4.33 -0.09
N LEU A 131 15.27 3.36 0.07
CA LEU A 131 16.12 3.21 1.25
C LEU A 131 17.44 3.93 0.98
N SER A 132 17.88 4.75 1.92
CA SER A 132 19.21 5.37 1.94
C SER A 132 19.97 4.99 3.21
N SER A 133 21.30 5.09 3.13
CA SER A 133 22.22 4.71 4.21
C SER A 133 21.93 3.31 4.78
N PRO A 134 21.78 2.26 3.95
CA PRO A 134 21.42 0.93 4.42
C PRO A 134 22.55 0.34 5.27
N GLY A 135 22.19 -0.19 6.45
CA GLY A 135 23.06 -1.01 7.28
C GLY A 135 22.30 -2.21 7.83
N THR A 136 22.89 -2.92 8.79
CA THR A 136 22.31 -4.11 9.41
C THR A 136 22.15 -3.89 10.90
N ASP A 137 20.98 -4.19 11.47
CA ASP A 137 20.78 -4.16 12.92
C ASP A 137 21.25 -5.47 13.59
N LYS A 138 21.30 -5.49 14.93
CA LYS A 138 21.75 -6.66 15.71
C LYS A 138 20.85 -7.91 15.58
N TYR A 139 19.70 -7.79 14.93
CA TYR A 139 18.77 -8.87 14.60
C TYR A 139 18.83 -9.25 13.11
N GLY A 140 19.76 -8.65 12.37
CA GLY A 140 19.95 -8.89 10.94
C GLY A 140 18.82 -8.37 10.05
N ARG A 141 18.08 -7.35 10.52
CA ARG A 141 17.20 -6.52 9.66
C ARG A 141 18.04 -5.47 8.95
N VAL A 142 17.58 -5.02 7.78
CA VAL A 142 18.12 -3.83 7.12
C VAL A 142 17.67 -2.61 7.91
N LEU A 143 18.62 -1.84 8.45
CA LEU A 143 18.36 -0.57 9.12
C LEU A 143 18.65 0.56 8.14
N ALA A 144 17.63 1.34 7.77
CA ALA A 144 17.74 2.36 6.73
C ALA A 144 16.93 3.62 7.05
N ASP A 145 17.36 4.72 6.45
CA ASP A 145 16.53 5.92 6.29
C ASP A 145 15.61 5.68 5.08
N VAL A 146 14.33 6.05 5.16
CA VAL A 146 13.33 5.71 4.14
C VAL A 146 12.55 6.94 3.71
N SER A 147 12.41 7.09 2.39
CA SER A 147 11.58 8.09 1.73
C SER A 147 10.62 7.44 0.74
N THR A 148 9.59 8.17 0.33
CA THR A 148 8.62 7.78 -0.70
C THR A 148 8.55 8.87 -1.78
N ARG A 149 7.75 8.65 -2.82
CA ARG A 149 7.52 9.67 -3.87
C ARG A 149 7.04 11.02 -3.32
N ARG A 150 6.27 11.04 -2.22
CA ARG A 150 5.70 12.27 -1.63
C ARG A 150 6.28 12.62 -0.27
N THR A 151 6.87 11.66 0.43
CA THR A 151 7.36 11.81 1.81
C THR A 151 8.88 11.73 1.87
N ALA A 152 9.55 12.87 2.10
CA ALA A 152 11.02 12.97 2.10
C ALA A 152 11.69 12.17 3.25
N SER A 153 11.00 11.98 4.38
CA SER A 153 11.43 11.10 5.47
C SER A 153 10.21 10.50 6.17
N VAL A 154 10.05 9.18 6.04
CA VAL A 154 8.95 8.42 6.69
C VAL A 154 9.09 8.48 8.21
N ALA A 155 10.32 8.41 8.72
CA ALA A 155 10.61 8.55 10.15
C ALA A 155 10.14 9.90 10.70
N ALA A 156 10.42 11.01 9.99
CA ALA A 156 9.96 12.34 10.40
C ALA A 156 8.43 12.47 10.34
N ALA A 157 7.78 11.86 9.34
CA ALA A 157 6.32 11.87 9.23
C ALA A 157 5.63 11.10 10.38
N LEU A 158 6.17 9.95 10.80
CA LEU A 158 5.66 9.20 11.96
C LEU A 158 5.82 9.97 13.28
N LEU A 159 6.94 10.68 13.46
CA LEU A 159 7.16 11.56 14.61
C LEU A 159 6.16 12.73 14.62
N ALA A 160 5.95 13.39 13.46
CA ALA A 160 5.00 14.49 13.32
C ALA A 160 3.54 14.04 13.53
N ALA A 161 3.20 12.80 13.17
CA ALA A 161 1.90 12.19 13.45
C ALA A 161 1.72 11.73 14.91
N GLY A 162 2.74 11.84 15.77
CA GLY A 162 2.66 11.47 17.19
C GLY A 162 2.58 9.97 17.48
N VAL A 163 2.82 9.12 16.46
CA VAL A 163 2.72 7.65 16.54
C VAL A 163 4.06 6.96 16.77
N ALA A 164 5.16 7.72 16.85
CA ALA A 164 6.51 7.25 17.09
C ALA A 164 7.25 8.12 18.12
N ARG A 165 8.29 7.58 18.73
CA ARG A 165 9.26 8.28 19.60
C ARG A 165 10.63 8.34 18.92
N PRO A 166 11.44 9.40 19.11
CA PRO A 166 12.83 9.43 18.65
C PRO A 166 13.64 8.33 19.35
N TYR A 167 14.47 7.61 18.59
CA TYR A 167 15.25 6.49 19.12
C TYR A 167 16.61 6.34 18.42
N GLN A 168 17.68 6.43 19.23
CA GLN A 168 19.06 6.34 18.78
C GLN A 168 19.75 5.04 19.21
N GLY A 169 19.00 4.07 19.74
CA GLY A 169 19.52 2.85 20.37
C GLY A 169 19.38 2.87 21.90
N GLY A 170 19.84 1.79 22.55
CA GLY A 170 19.77 1.64 24.01
C GLY A 170 18.53 0.86 24.47
N ARG A 171 18.01 1.22 25.66
CA ARG A 171 16.80 0.61 26.23
C ARG A 171 15.57 1.42 25.82
N ARG A 172 14.60 0.76 25.17
CA ARG A 172 13.28 1.33 24.87
C ARG A 172 12.53 1.66 26.17
N LEU A 173 11.73 2.71 26.13
CA LEU A 173 10.70 2.98 27.15
C LEU A 173 9.45 2.15 26.83
N GLY A 174 8.69 1.76 27.86
CA GLY A 174 7.40 1.09 27.66
C GLY A 174 6.39 1.97 26.92
N TRP A 175 5.46 1.32 26.20
CA TRP A 175 4.32 1.97 25.57
C TRP A 175 3.00 1.74 26.33
N CYS A 176 3.03 0.89 27.37
CA CYS A 176 2.08 0.95 28.45
C CYS A 176 2.28 2.24 29.27
N ASP A 177 1.21 2.72 29.89
CA ASP A 177 1.08 4.00 30.60
C ASP A 177 1.00 5.25 29.71
N ARG A 178 -0.16 5.38 29.05
CA ARG A 178 -0.95 6.63 29.06
C ARG A 178 -2.32 6.32 29.71
N GLY A 179 -2.35 6.29 31.04
CA GLY A 179 -3.55 6.22 31.87
C GLY A 179 -3.58 7.42 32.81
#